data_AF-A0A931J5T4-F1
#
_entry.id   AF-A0A931J5T4-F1
#
_cell.length_a   1.000
_cell.length_b   1.000
_cell.length_c   1.000
_cell.angle_alpha   90.00
_cell.angle_beta   90.00
_cell.angle_gamma   90.00
#
_symmetry.space_group_name_H-M   'P 1'
#
loop_
_entity.id
_entity.type
_entity.pdbx_description
1 polymer ?
#
loop_
_entity_poly.entity_id
_entity_poly.type
_entity_poly.pdbx_seq_one_letter_code
_entity_poly.pdbx_strand_id
1 'polypeptide(L)'
;MNWHEFWEMASFVVTVIGLPFAVIVFMKQERAERENEEEEAYLLLANAYNDFLKVVLANSDLQLRTTAALENPTPEQRERMQVIFDMLVSLFERAYLVAYKEDMSASERRRWNSWDDYMREWCARDDFFFSLPALLRGEDAGFQAYIQRVAQEVRGSAILLS
;
A
#
# COMPACT_ATOMS: atom_id res chain seq x y z
N MET A 1 -1.05 -5.13 -63.86
CA MET A 1 -0.64 -5.69 -62.56
C MET A 1 -1.14 -7.12 -62.53
N ASN A 2 -0.23 -8.09 -62.51
CA ASN A 2 -0.60 -9.50 -62.46
C ASN A 2 -1.08 -9.87 -61.05
N TRP A 3 -1.97 -10.85 -60.95
CA TRP A 3 -2.55 -11.27 -59.67
C TRP A 3 -1.47 -11.66 -58.64
N HIS A 4 -0.38 -12.30 -59.09
CA HIS A 4 0.75 -12.70 -58.27
C HIS A 4 1.52 -11.52 -57.64
N GLU A 5 1.82 -10.48 -58.42
CA GLU A 5 2.53 -9.27 -57.97
C GLU A 5 1.72 -8.52 -56.91
N PHE A 6 0.39 -8.50 -57.07
CA PHE A 6 -0.52 -7.93 -56.09
C PHE A 6 -0.43 -8.67 -54.74
N TRP A 7 -0.42 -10.01 -54.75
CA TRP A 7 -0.29 -10.82 -53.53
C TRP A 7 1.08 -10.68 -52.86
N GLU A 8 2.16 -10.61 -53.64
CA GLU A 8 3.50 -10.37 -53.09
C GLU A 8 3.60 -8.99 -52.44
N MET A 9 3.13 -7.94 -53.12
CA MET A 9 3.11 -6.59 -52.55
C MET A 9 2.25 -6.51 -51.28
N ALA A 10 1.11 -7.20 -51.25
CA ALA A 10 0.28 -7.30 -50.05
C ALA A 10 1.02 -7.99 -48.89
N SER A 11 1.78 -9.06 -49.15
CA SER A 11 2.60 -9.70 -48.11
C SER A 11 3.68 -8.76 -47.57
N PHE A 12 4.36 -8.01 -48.45
CA PHE A 12 5.36 -7.02 -48.02
C PHE A 12 4.74 -5.92 -47.16
N VAL A 13 3.56 -5.42 -47.54
CA VAL A 13 2.82 -4.44 -46.74
C VAL A 13 2.46 -5.00 -45.36
N VAL A 14 1.95 -6.23 -45.28
CA VAL A 14 1.61 -6.88 -43.99
C VAL A 14 2.86 -7.07 -43.13
N THR A 15 4.00 -7.46 -43.69
CA THR A 15 5.22 -7.67 -42.90
C THR A 15 5.86 -6.35 -42.48
N VAL A 16 5.92 -5.35 -43.36
CA VAL A 16 6.59 -4.06 -43.09
C VAL A 16 5.72 -3.12 -42.26
N ILE A 17 4.39 -3.18 -42.39
CA ILE A 17 3.47 -2.33 -41.63
C ILE A 17 2.80 -3.10 -40.50
N GLY A 18 2.29 -4.30 -40.79
CA GLY A 18 1.51 -5.09 -39.84
C GLY A 18 2.32 -5.55 -38.62
N LEU A 19 3.57 -5.99 -38.79
CA LEU A 19 4.39 -6.42 -37.66
C LEU A 19 4.80 -5.25 -36.75
N PRO A 20 5.32 -4.11 -37.25
CA PRO A 20 5.56 -2.94 -36.40
C PRO A 20 4.28 -2.40 -35.75
N PHE A 21 3.16 -2.40 -36.47
CA PHE A 21 1.86 -2.01 -35.90
C PHE A 21 1.45 -2.92 -34.74
N ALA A 22 1.58 -4.25 -34.91
CA ALA A 22 1.29 -5.22 -33.86
C ALA A 22 2.18 -5.00 -32.62
N VAL A 23 3.49 -4.74 -32.81
CA VAL A 23 4.41 -4.43 -31.71
C VAL A 23 3.99 -3.15 -30.98
N ILE A 24 3.62 -2.08 -31.71
CA ILE A 24 3.17 -0.82 -31.09
C ILE A 24 1.87 -1.02 -30.30
N VAL A 25 0.90 -1.74 -30.86
CA VAL A 25 -0.35 -2.05 -30.18
C VAL A 25 -0.09 -2.88 -28.93
N PHE A 26 0.74 -3.91 -29.03
CA PHE A 26 1.13 -4.75 -27.90
C PHE A 26 1.77 -3.94 -26.78
N MET A 27 2.75 -3.08 -27.08
CA MET A 27 3.38 -2.21 -26.09
C MET A 27 2.39 -1.24 -25.42
N LYS A 28 1.42 -0.71 -26.18
CA LYS A 28 0.37 0.15 -25.62
C LYS A 28 -0.57 -0.62 -24.71
N GLN A 29 -0.94 -1.84 -25.10
CA GLN A 29 -1.81 -2.71 -24.32
C GLN A 29 -1.13 -3.12 -23.01
N GLU A 30 0.13 -3.57 -23.07
CA GLU A 30 0.89 -3.96 -21.88
C GLU A 30 1.04 -2.79 -20.89
N ARG A 31 1.26 -1.57 -21.39
CA ARG A 31 1.29 -0.38 -20.53
C ARG A 31 -0.07 -0.09 -19.89
N ALA A 32 -1.16 -0.18 -20.65
CA ALA A 32 -2.50 0.05 -20.13
C ALA A 32 -2.93 -1.01 -19.10
N GLU A 33 -2.55 -2.28 -19.32
CA GLU A 33 -2.80 -3.38 -18.38
C GLU A 33 -2.07 -3.15 -17.06
N ARG A 34 -0.78 -2.74 -17.09
CA ARG A 34 -0.04 -2.39 -15.88
C ARG A 34 -0.66 -1.22 -15.12
N GLU A 35 -1.08 -0.17 -15.83
CA GLU A 35 -1.75 0.98 -15.21
C GLU A 35 -3.07 0.56 -14.52
N ASN A 36 -3.82 -0.38 -15.14
CA ASN A 36 -5.05 -0.92 -14.55
C ASN A 36 -4.78 -1.82 -13.33
N GLU A 37 -3.79 -2.71 -13.39
CA GLU A 37 -3.38 -3.55 -12.24
C GLU A 37 -2.97 -2.70 -11.03
N GLU A 38 -2.24 -1.61 -11.27
CA GLU A 38 -1.85 -0.66 -10.22
C GLU A 38 -3.06 0.08 -9.62
N GLU A 39 -4.08 0.39 -10.43
CA GLU A 39 -5.32 1.02 -9.95
C GLU A 39 -6.16 0.03 -9.13
N GLU A 40 -6.31 -1.21 -9.59
CA GLU A 40 -7.00 -2.27 -8.86
C GLU A 40 -6.35 -2.55 -7.50
N ALA A 41 -5.01 -2.66 -7.45
CA ALA A 41 -4.27 -2.83 -6.21
C ALA A 41 -4.50 -1.65 -5.24
N TYR A 42 -4.50 -0.42 -5.76
CA TYR A 42 -4.78 0.77 -4.97
C TYR A 42 -6.21 0.76 -4.40
N LEU A 43 -7.21 0.44 -5.23
CA LEU A 43 -8.60 0.35 -4.80
C LEU A 43 -8.81 -0.75 -3.74
N LEU A 44 -8.14 -1.90 -3.89
CA LEU A 44 -8.19 -2.98 -2.91
C LEU A 44 -7.66 -2.51 -1.54
N LEU A 45 -6.50 -1.85 -1.52
CA LEU A 45 -5.91 -1.30 -0.30
C LEU A 45 -6.80 -0.22 0.33
N ALA A 46 -7.36 0.68 -0.49
CA ALA A 46 -8.27 1.72 -0.02
C ALA A 46 -9.56 1.12 0.59
N ASN A 47 -10.11 0.08 -0.02
CA ASN A 47 -11.28 -0.64 0.52
C ASN A 47 -10.96 -1.33 1.85
N ALA A 48 -9.82 -2.01 1.95
CA ALA A 48 -9.38 -2.64 3.18
C ALA A 48 -9.20 -1.62 4.33
N TYR A 49 -8.69 -0.43 4.01
CA TYR A 49 -8.60 0.68 4.96
C TYR A 49 -9.97 1.19 5.40
N ASN A 50 -10.91 1.38 4.46
CA ASN A 50 -12.28 1.78 4.81
C ASN A 50 -12.96 0.76 5.73
N ASP A 51 -12.75 -0.53 5.50
CA ASP A 51 -13.30 -1.58 6.35
C ASP A 51 -12.66 -1.58 7.74
N PHE A 52 -11.35 -1.35 7.84
CA PHE A 52 -10.68 -1.10 9.12
C PHE A 52 -11.28 0.10 9.87
N LEU A 53 -11.53 1.22 9.17
CA LEU A 53 -12.14 2.40 9.77
C LEU A 53 -13.57 2.15 10.29
N LYS A 54 -14.35 1.29 9.64
CA LYS A 54 -15.66 0.88 10.15
C LYS A 54 -15.52 0.11 11.47
N VAL A 55 -14.51 -0.75 11.61
CA VAL A 55 -14.21 -1.44 12.87
C VAL A 55 -13.82 -0.41 13.94
N VAL A 56 -12.92 0.52 13.65
CA VAL A 56 -12.55 1.58 14.60
C VAL A 56 -13.76 2.41 15.03
N LEU A 57 -14.63 2.76 14.09
CA LEU A 57 -15.86 3.52 14.37
C LEU A 57 -16.83 2.75 15.28
N ALA A 58 -16.99 1.45 15.04
CA ALA A 58 -17.80 0.57 15.89
C ALA A 58 -17.22 0.38 17.30
N ASN A 59 -15.93 0.69 17.48
CA ASN A 59 -15.21 0.59 18.74
C ASN A 59 -14.76 1.98 19.26
N SER A 60 -15.61 3.00 19.06
CA SER A 60 -15.29 4.40 19.38
C SER A 60 -14.97 4.67 20.86
N ASP A 61 -15.45 3.82 21.78
CA ASP A 61 -15.11 3.87 23.21
C ASP A 61 -13.60 3.67 23.48
N LEU A 62 -12.87 3.05 22.55
CA LEU A 62 -11.43 2.82 22.63
C LEU A 62 -10.59 4.05 22.26
N GLN A 63 -11.23 5.11 21.74
CA GLN A 63 -10.58 6.39 21.38
C GLN A 63 -9.38 6.25 20.42
N LEU A 64 -9.40 5.25 19.54
CA LEU A 64 -8.30 4.89 18.64
C LEU A 64 -7.94 5.95 17.58
N ARG A 65 -8.75 6.99 17.41
CA ARG A 65 -8.47 8.13 16.51
C ARG A 65 -7.94 9.36 17.25
N THR A 66 -7.84 9.30 18.58
CA THR A 66 -7.23 10.35 19.38
C THR A 66 -5.73 10.09 19.50
N THR A 67 -4.91 11.15 19.53
CA THR A 67 -3.45 11.02 19.70
C THR A 67 -3.06 10.47 21.07
N ALA A 68 -3.85 10.76 22.11
CA ALA A 68 -3.64 10.22 23.43
C ALA A 68 -4.16 8.78 23.52
N ALA A 69 -3.38 7.91 24.18
CA ALA A 69 -3.85 6.57 24.52
C ALA A 69 -5.02 6.64 25.53
N LEU A 70 -5.91 5.65 25.48
CA LEU A 70 -7.00 5.54 26.43
C LEU A 70 -6.46 5.35 27.85
N GLU A 71 -6.87 6.22 28.79
CA GLU A 71 -6.48 6.10 30.19
C GLU A 71 -7.19 4.91 30.85
N ASN A 72 -6.42 4.02 31.49
CA ASN A 72 -6.92 2.88 32.28
C ASN A 72 -7.99 2.01 31.58
N PRO A 73 -7.68 1.42 30.40
CA PRO A 73 -8.64 0.59 29.66
C PRO A 73 -9.09 -0.61 30.50
N THR A 74 -10.36 -1.01 30.40
CA THR A 74 -10.85 -2.24 31.03
C THR A 74 -10.18 -3.49 30.41
N PRO A 75 -10.21 -4.67 31.06
CA PRO A 75 -9.67 -5.89 30.47
C PRO A 75 -10.25 -6.20 29.07
N GLU A 76 -11.56 -6.07 28.91
CA GLU A 76 -12.25 -6.26 27.63
C GLU A 76 -11.79 -5.25 26.56
N GLN A 77 -11.62 -3.97 26.95
CA GLN A 77 -11.12 -2.95 26.03
C GLN A 77 -9.69 -3.25 25.58
N ARG A 78 -8.82 -3.75 26.48
CA ARG A 78 -7.46 -4.16 26.11
C ARG A 78 -7.47 -5.30 25.10
N GLU A 79 -8.32 -6.31 25.28
CA GLU A 79 -8.46 -7.42 24.33
C GLU A 79 -8.91 -6.93 22.95
N ARG A 80 -9.94 -6.05 22.91
CA ARG A 80 -10.41 -5.45 21.65
C ARG A 80 -9.33 -4.61 20.98
N MET A 81 -8.60 -3.79 21.73
CA MET A 81 -7.50 -2.98 21.22
C MET A 81 -6.40 -3.85 20.62
N GLN A 82 -6.02 -4.94 21.29
CA GLN A 82 -5.01 -5.86 20.78
C GLN A 82 -5.41 -6.45 19.42
N VAL A 83 -6.62 -6.97 19.30
CA VAL A 83 -7.13 -7.51 18.04
C VAL A 83 -7.17 -6.43 16.95
N ILE A 84 -7.58 -5.21 17.29
CA ILE A 84 -7.63 -4.11 16.32
C ILE A 84 -6.21 -3.70 15.89
N PHE A 85 -5.21 -3.74 16.78
CA PHE A 85 -3.82 -3.49 16.41
C PHE A 85 -3.25 -4.60 15.53
N ASP A 86 -3.58 -5.87 15.81
CA ASP A 86 -3.20 -6.99 14.94
C ASP A 86 -3.76 -6.77 13.53
N MET A 87 -5.06 -6.43 13.42
CA MET A 87 -5.68 -6.10 12.13
C MET A 87 -5.00 -4.94 11.41
N LEU A 88 -4.62 -3.89 12.14
CA LEU A 88 -3.93 -2.72 11.60
C LEU A 88 -2.54 -3.08 11.07
N VAL A 89 -1.77 -3.87 11.83
CA VAL A 89 -0.42 -4.29 11.44
C VAL A 89 -0.48 -5.16 10.18
N SER A 90 -1.41 -6.11 10.09
CA SER A 90 -1.60 -6.88 8.86
C SER A 90 -2.03 -6.02 7.65
N LEU A 91 -2.78 -4.93 7.87
CA LEU A 91 -3.12 -3.99 6.80
C LEU A 91 -1.88 -3.20 6.33
N PHE A 92 -1.05 -2.75 7.27
CA PHE A 92 0.20 -2.06 6.97
C PHE A 92 1.21 -2.96 6.25
N GLU A 93 1.34 -4.21 6.66
CA GLU A 93 2.17 -5.19 5.98
C GLU A 93 1.72 -5.37 4.52
N ARG A 94 0.41 -5.57 4.30
CA ARG A 94 -0.14 -5.69 2.95
C ARG A 94 0.09 -4.44 2.11
N ALA A 95 -0.08 -3.26 2.70
CA ALA A 95 0.21 -2.01 2.01
C ALA A 95 1.70 -1.92 1.63
N TYR A 96 2.60 -2.32 2.53
CA TYR A 96 4.04 -2.38 2.25
C TYR A 96 4.34 -3.33 1.09
N LEU A 97 3.89 -4.59 1.17
CA LEU A 97 4.16 -5.60 0.14
C LEU A 97 3.62 -5.25 -1.25
N VAL A 98 2.49 -4.53 -1.31
CA VAL A 98 1.81 -4.22 -2.57
C VAL A 98 2.24 -2.85 -3.15
N ALA A 99 2.44 -1.84 -2.30
CA ALA A 99 2.64 -0.46 -2.74
C ALA A 99 4.07 0.05 -2.54
N TYR A 100 4.89 -0.57 -1.67
CA TYR A 100 6.27 -0.13 -1.46
C TYR A 100 7.21 -0.67 -2.54
N LYS A 101 8.06 0.21 -3.05
CA LYS A 101 9.13 -0.04 -4.02
C LYS A 101 10.27 0.92 -3.69
N GLU A 102 11.51 0.50 -3.85
CA GLU A 102 12.67 1.40 -3.67
C GLU A 102 12.63 2.53 -4.72
N ASP A 103 12.37 2.15 -5.97
CA ASP A 103 12.23 3.06 -7.10
C ASP A 103 10.75 3.23 -7.48
N MET A 104 10.18 4.38 -7.09
CA MET A 104 8.80 4.76 -7.40
C MET A 104 8.72 5.91 -8.39
N SER A 105 7.76 5.84 -9.30
CA SER A 105 7.26 7.00 -10.05
C SER A 105 6.65 8.05 -9.11
N ALA A 106 6.43 9.27 -9.62
CA ALA A 106 5.82 10.34 -8.84
C ALA A 106 4.40 9.99 -8.36
N SER A 107 3.63 9.21 -9.12
CA SER A 107 2.29 8.75 -8.73
C SER A 107 2.33 7.71 -7.63
N GLU A 108 3.20 6.69 -7.76
CA GLU A 108 3.35 5.63 -6.75
C GLU A 108 3.83 6.22 -5.42
N ARG A 109 4.83 7.11 -5.47
CA ARG A 109 5.33 7.79 -4.26
C ARG A 109 4.24 8.58 -3.55
N ARG A 110 3.36 9.27 -4.28
CA ARG A 110 2.23 9.97 -3.65
C ARG A 110 1.27 9.02 -2.94
N ARG A 111 0.96 7.85 -3.53
CA ARG A 111 0.09 6.84 -2.90
C ARG A 111 0.77 6.23 -1.68
N TRP A 112 2.07 5.94 -1.77
CA TRP A 112 2.85 5.40 -0.65
C TRP A 112 2.93 6.39 0.51
N ASN A 113 3.15 7.68 0.24
CA ASN A 113 3.23 8.69 1.28
C ASN A 113 1.98 8.71 2.18
N SER A 114 0.78 8.48 1.63
CA SER A 114 -0.42 8.36 2.47
C SER A 114 -0.35 7.18 3.46
N TRP A 115 0.21 6.05 3.04
CA TRP A 115 0.43 4.91 3.92
C TRP A 115 1.54 5.17 4.94
N ASP A 116 2.65 5.80 4.53
CA ASP A 116 3.73 6.21 5.43
C ASP A 116 3.22 7.16 6.51
N ASP A 117 2.43 8.16 6.14
CA ASP A 117 1.82 9.12 7.08
C ASP A 117 0.91 8.41 8.08
N TYR A 118 0.09 7.44 7.63
CA TYR A 118 -0.73 6.64 8.54
C TYR A 118 0.11 5.81 9.51
N MET A 119 1.16 5.14 9.04
CA MET A 119 2.06 4.40 9.92
C MET A 119 2.72 5.33 10.96
N ARG A 120 3.13 6.54 10.54
CA ARG A 120 3.70 7.56 11.43
C ARG A 120 2.72 8.01 12.50
N GLU A 121 1.47 8.30 12.14
CA GLU A 121 0.42 8.69 13.09
C GLU A 121 0.22 7.62 14.17
N TRP A 122 0.15 6.35 13.79
CA TRP A 122 -0.03 5.26 14.73
C TRP A 122 1.22 5.01 15.59
N CYS A 123 2.42 5.10 15.01
CA CYS A 123 3.67 4.98 15.75
C CYS A 123 3.90 6.11 16.77
N ALA A 124 3.27 7.28 16.57
CA ALA A 124 3.29 8.37 17.54
C ALA A 124 2.51 8.05 18.82
N ARG A 125 1.57 7.10 18.75
CA ARG A 125 0.70 6.72 19.87
C ARG A 125 1.41 5.76 20.82
N ASP A 126 1.36 6.01 22.12
CA ASP A 126 2.12 5.27 23.14
C ASP A 126 1.79 3.79 23.22
N ASP A 127 0.51 3.47 23.37
CA ASP A 127 0.01 2.10 23.47
C ASP A 127 0.27 1.27 22.21
N PHE A 128 0.18 1.88 21.02
CA PHE A 128 0.57 1.20 19.78
C PHE A 128 2.08 0.98 19.71
N PHE A 129 2.88 2.02 19.97
CA PHE A 129 4.35 1.94 19.96
C PHE A 129 4.89 0.86 20.90
N PHE A 130 4.39 0.80 22.13
CA PHE A 130 4.83 -0.20 23.11
C PHE A 130 4.34 -1.61 22.78
N SER A 131 3.23 -1.75 22.05
CA SER A 131 2.72 -3.05 21.60
C SER A 131 3.45 -3.56 20.35
N LEU A 132 4.06 -2.66 19.57
CA LEU A 132 4.67 -2.95 18.27
C LEU A 132 5.64 -4.17 18.28
N PRO A 133 6.55 -4.35 19.25
CA PRO A 133 7.43 -5.53 19.27
C PRO A 133 6.72 -6.87 19.39
N ALA A 134 5.54 -6.90 20.02
CA ALA A 134 4.72 -8.10 20.10
C ALA A 134 3.91 -8.31 18.81
N LEU A 135 3.33 -7.23 18.28
CA LEU A 135 2.52 -7.24 17.06
C LEU A 135 3.31 -7.65 15.81
N LEU A 136 4.60 -7.31 15.74
CA LEU A 136 5.45 -7.60 14.57
C LEU A 136 5.97 -9.04 14.49
N ARG A 137 5.62 -9.92 15.44
CA ARG A 137 6.14 -11.29 15.45
C ARG A 137 5.52 -12.12 14.34
N GLY A 138 6.33 -12.48 13.35
CA GLY A 138 5.92 -13.34 12.24
C GLY A 138 5.53 -12.59 10.96
N GLU A 139 5.55 -11.26 11.00
CA GLU A 139 5.34 -10.40 9.83
C GLU A 139 6.58 -10.40 8.91
N ASP A 140 6.45 -9.87 7.69
CA ASP A 140 7.55 -9.73 6.73
C ASP A 140 8.75 -8.95 7.32
N ALA A 141 9.96 -9.45 7.08
CA ALA A 141 11.18 -8.86 7.64
C ALA A 141 11.47 -7.45 7.09
N GLY A 142 11.11 -7.18 5.83
CA GLY A 142 11.24 -5.86 5.22
C GLY A 142 10.27 -4.86 5.85
N PHE A 143 9.01 -5.25 6.00
CA PHE A 143 8.00 -4.46 6.68
C PHE A 143 8.38 -4.18 8.15
N GLN A 144 8.82 -5.20 8.89
CA GLN A 144 9.29 -5.06 10.27
C GLN A 144 10.39 -4.00 10.39
N ALA A 145 11.41 -4.07 9.53
CA ALA A 145 12.50 -3.09 9.51
C ALA A 145 12.00 -1.68 9.17
N TYR A 146 11.08 -1.58 8.20
CA TYR A 146 10.48 -0.32 7.79
C TYR A 146 9.73 0.38 8.93
N ILE A 147 8.74 -0.31 9.53
CA ILE A 147 7.88 0.30 10.54
C ILE A 147 8.62 0.55 11.85
N GLN A 148 9.63 -0.26 12.21
CA GLN A 148 10.50 0.01 13.34
C GLN A 148 11.33 1.28 13.14
N ARG A 149 11.87 1.50 11.94
CA ARG A 149 12.57 2.75 11.60
C ARG A 149 11.61 3.94 11.70
N VAL A 150 10.42 3.84 11.12
CA VAL A 150 9.39 4.88 11.22
C VAL A 150 9.05 5.20 12.68
N ALA A 151 8.86 4.17 13.51
CA ALA A 151 8.58 4.32 14.93
C ALA A 151 9.70 5.06 15.69
N GLN A 152 10.96 4.74 15.38
CA GLN A 152 12.12 5.43 15.95
C GLN A 152 12.22 6.88 15.49
N GLU A 153 12.00 7.16 14.20
CA GLU A 153 12.03 8.51 13.63
C GLU A 153 10.98 9.42 14.27
N VAL A 154 9.75 8.94 14.42
CA VAL A 154 8.65 9.70 15.01
C VAL A 154 8.97 10.05 16.48
N ARG A 155 9.52 9.11 17.25
CA ARG A 155 9.89 9.33 18.65
C ARG A 155 11.13 10.21 18.82
N GLY A 156 12.13 10.03 17.96
CA GLY A 156 13.31 10.90 17.94
C GLY A 156 12.97 12.34 17.56
N SER A 157 12.03 12.53 16.64
CA SER A 157 11.55 13.86 16.23
C SER A 157 10.74 14.54 17.33
N ALA A 158 9.96 13.79 18.12
CA ALA A 158 9.20 14.33 19.25
C ALA A 158 10.11 14.93 20.33
N ILE A 159 11.31 14.39 20.54
CA ILE A 159 12.30 14.88 21.53
C ILE A 159 12.95 16.21 21.07
N LEU A 160 12.99 16.49 19.77
CA LEU A 160 13.61 17.71 19.23
C LEU A 160 12.65 18.92 19.21
N LEU A 161 11.35 18.70 19.39
CA LEU A 161 10.31 19.73 19.36
C LEU A 161 9.73 20.05 20.76
N SER A 162 10.15 19.33 21.79
CA SER A 162 9.81 19.54 23.20
C SER A 162 10.89 20.30 23.95
#